data_AF-A0A832J2E5-F1
#
_entry.id   AF-A0A832J2E5-F1
#
_cell.length_a   1.000
_cell.length_b   1.000
_cell.length_c   1.000
_cell.angle_alpha   90.00
_cell.angle_beta   90.00
_cell.angle_gamma   90.00
#
_symmetry.space_group_name_H-M   'P 1'
#
loop_
_entity.id
_entity.type
_entity.pdbx_description
1 polymer ?
#
loop_
_entity_poly.entity_id
_entity_poly.type
_entity_poly.pdbx_seq_one_letter_code
_entity_poly.pdbx_strand_id
1 'polypeptide(L)'
;MGDPADGFAQEVYIEGTTSSTGAAGAAHGASDANAPLDGSAQASGNPNKVIIRQVLSDSDVSTEFLKDNLATKPLITQSLTTANISMSFSIDMRSILYSDIATTAPISNTQTLLDPTLEMADFDINNDSGDSVYTGGQYTYTDGAGLYGSEGTYTYTGGNDFDVNAVDWCSYWDSTQNPFTTTCQ
;
A
#
# COMPACT_ATOMS: atom_id res chain seq x y z
N MET A 1 -16.69 10.57 2.27
CA MET A 1 -17.45 9.53 3.01
C MET A 1 -16.82 9.43 4.38
N GLY A 2 -17.58 9.57 5.46
CA GLY A 2 -17.04 9.55 6.83
C GLY A 2 -16.45 10.90 7.29
N ASP A 3 -16.04 10.92 8.56
CA ASP A 3 -15.38 12.03 9.25
C ASP A 3 -14.08 11.48 9.88
N PRO A 4 -12.91 12.09 9.62
CA PRO A 4 -11.66 11.64 10.23
C PRO A 4 -11.73 11.59 11.77
N ALA A 5 -12.55 12.44 12.39
CA ALA A 5 -12.75 12.46 13.84
C ALA A 5 -13.50 11.23 14.38
N ASP A 6 -14.30 10.56 13.53
CA ASP A 6 -15.04 9.35 13.88
C ASP A 6 -14.25 8.06 13.59
N GLY A 7 -12.95 8.19 13.29
CA GLY A 7 -12.07 7.05 13.05
C GLY A 7 -12.09 6.48 11.63
N PHE A 8 -12.93 7.03 10.73
CA PHE A 8 -12.88 6.65 9.33
C PHE A 8 -13.30 7.80 8.43
N ALA A 9 -12.44 8.09 7.44
CA ALA A 9 -12.79 8.95 6.33
C ALA A 9 -12.19 8.44 5.02
N GLN A 10 -12.95 8.61 3.95
CA GLN A 10 -12.52 8.40 2.59
C GLN A 10 -12.94 9.59 1.74
N GLU A 11 -11.98 10.25 1.12
CA GLU A 11 -12.16 11.37 0.20
C GLU A 11 -11.68 10.92 -1.17
N VAL A 12 -12.54 11.10 -2.18
CA VAL A 12 -12.21 10.83 -3.57
C VAL A 12 -12.55 12.09 -4.36
N TYR A 13 -11.53 12.70 -4.96
CA TYR A 13 -11.68 13.86 -5.83
C TYR A 13 -11.25 13.48 -7.25
N ILE A 14 -12.14 13.70 -8.21
CA ILE A 14 -11.93 13.36 -9.62
C ILE A 14 -12.11 14.64 -10.43
N GLU A 15 -11.06 15.07 -11.11
CA GLU A 15 -11.08 16.23 -12.01
C GLU A 15 -10.96 15.74 -13.46
N GLY A 16 -11.94 16.06 -14.30
CA GLY A 16 -11.88 15.82 -15.73
C GLY A 16 -11.79 17.14 -16.50
N THR A 17 -10.82 17.29 -17.40
CA THR A 17 -10.86 18.38 -18.39
C THR A 17 -11.79 18.00 -19.52
N THR A 18 -13.08 18.13 -19.30
CA THR A 18 -13.98 18.28 -20.45
C THR A 18 -14.56 19.68 -20.39
N SER A 19 -14.05 20.53 -21.29
CA SER A 19 -14.83 21.64 -21.85
C SER A 19 -15.98 21.02 -22.64
N SER A 20 -16.97 20.47 -21.93
CA SER A 20 -18.28 20.24 -22.50
C SER A 20 -19.15 21.40 -22.05
N THR A 21 -19.45 22.29 -22.98
CA THR A 21 -20.71 23.06 -22.96
C THR A 21 -21.85 22.04 -23.09
N GLY A 22 -22.09 21.29 -22.01
CA GLY A 22 -23.18 20.35 -21.84
C GLY A 22 -23.96 20.79 -20.61
N ALA A 23 -25.27 20.91 -20.76
CA ALA A 23 -26.17 21.54 -19.80
C ALA A 23 -25.97 21.05 -18.35
N ALA A 24 -26.12 21.99 -17.41
CA ALA A 24 -26.10 21.74 -15.98
C ALA A 24 -26.95 20.51 -15.61
N GLY A 25 -26.32 19.49 -15.02
CA GLY A 25 -27.02 18.49 -14.21
C GLY A 25 -27.03 17.03 -14.69
N ALA A 26 -26.30 16.64 -15.73
CA ALA A 26 -26.21 15.23 -16.11
C ALA A 26 -24.76 14.69 -16.03
N ALA A 27 -24.54 13.68 -15.19
CA ALA A 27 -23.31 12.87 -15.17
C ALA A 27 -23.17 11.95 -16.40
N HIS A 28 -24.14 12.02 -17.31
CA HIS A 28 -24.18 11.29 -18.57
C HIS A 28 -24.35 12.32 -19.68
N GLY A 29 -23.47 12.27 -20.68
CA GLY A 29 -23.67 13.05 -21.91
C GLY A 29 -25.01 12.73 -22.55
N ALA A 30 -25.38 13.47 -23.59
CA ALA A 30 -26.63 13.31 -24.34
C ALA A 30 -26.71 12.01 -25.17
N SER A 31 -26.23 10.89 -24.64
CA SER A 31 -26.38 9.54 -25.19
C SER A 31 -27.60 8.86 -24.57
N ASP A 32 -28.39 8.25 -25.44
CA ASP A 32 -29.64 7.51 -25.17
C ASP A 32 -29.63 6.78 -23.81
N ALA A 33 -30.61 7.10 -22.95
CA ALA A 33 -30.79 6.46 -21.65
C ALA A 33 -31.02 4.94 -21.76
N ASN A 34 -31.38 4.44 -22.95
CA ASN A 34 -31.61 3.01 -23.20
C ASN A 34 -30.39 2.29 -23.78
N ALA A 35 -29.33 3.00 -24.15
CA ALA A 35 -28.15 2.41 -24.79
C ALA A 35 -26.84 3.12 -24.36
N PRO A 36 -26.47 3.05 -23.07
CA PRO A 36 -25.30 3.76 -22.51
C PRO A 36 -23.95 3.29 -23.08
N LEU A 37 -23.93 2.26 -23.93
CA LEU A 37 -22.73 1.69 -24.57
C LEU A 37 -22.76 1.80 -26.12
N ASP A 38 -23.84 2.32 -26.72
CA ASP A 38 -24.04 2.37 -28.18
C ASP A 38 -23.49 3.67 -28.81
N GLY A 39 -23.16 4.66 -27.99
CA GLY A 39 -22.53 5.89 -28.45
C GLY A 39 -21.00 5.78 -28.47
N SER A 40 -20.38 6.12 -29.61
CA SER A 40 -18.97 6.55 -29.67
C SER A 40 -18.66 7.81 -28.84
N ALA A 41 -19.64 8.31 -28.08
CA ALA A 41 -19.46 9.17 -26.93
C ALA A 41 -18.77 8.41 -25.79
N GLN A 42 -17.56 7.91 -26.06
CA GLN A 42 -16.51 7.99 -25.07
C GLN A 42 -16.27 9.49 -24.84
N ALA A 43 -17.16 10.15 -24.09
CA ALA A 43 -16.74 11.22 -23.23
C ALA A 43 -15.66 10.55 -22.40
N SER A 44 -14.40 10.74 -22.79
CA SER A 44 -13.29 10.05 -22.18
C SER A 44 -13.37 10.49 -20.72
N GLY A 45 -13.92 9.61 -19.88
CA GLY A 45 -13.81 9.66 -18.44
C GLY A 45 -12.34 9.39 -18.13
N ASN A 46 -11.47 10.23 -18.69
CA ASN A 46 -10.06 10.29 -18.51
C ASN A 46 -9.88 11.40 -17.50
N PRO A 47 -10.05 11.10 -16.19
CA PRO A 47 -9.78 12.08 -15.19
C PRO A 47 -8.31 12.47 -15.30
N ASN A 48 -8.07 13.76 -15.47
CA ASN A 48 -6.72 14.29 -15.45
C ASN A 48 -6.12 14.25 -14.05
N LYS A 49 -6.98 14.15 -13.03
CA LYS A 49 -6.58 14.06 -11.64
C LYS A 49 -7.54 13.15 -10.89
N VAL A 50 -6.98 12.19 -10.17
CA VAL A 50 -7.69 11.43 -9.14
C VAL A 50 -6.89 11.59 -7.87
N ILE A 51 -7.51 12.20 -6.86
CA ILE A 51 -6.99 12.25 -5.50
C ILE A 51 -7.81 11.27 -4.66
N ILE A 52 -7.13 10.33 -4.00
CA ILE A 52 -7.75 9.42 -3.03
C ILE A 52 -7.03 9.63 -1.71
N ARG A 53 -7.80 9.90 -0.66
CA ARG A 53 -7.33 9.93 0.70
C ARG A 53 -8.20 9.02 1.54
N GLN A 54 -7.60 8.06 2.22
CA GLN A 54 -8.28 7.18 3.15
C GLN A 54 -7.58 7.26 4.49
N VAL A 55 -8.34 7.54 5.53
CA VAL A 55 -7.87 7.62 6.91
C VAL A 55 -8.68 6.60 7.71
N LEU A 56 -7.95 5.72 8.41
CA LEU A 56 -8.49 4.82 9.41
C LEU A 56 -7.81 5.16 10.73
N SER A 57 -8.57 5.57 11.73
CA SER A 57 -8.06 5.91 13.05
C SER A 57 -8.91 5.24 14.13
N ASP A 58 -8.26 4.85 15.21
CA ASP A 58 -8.85 4.46 16.48
C ASP A 58 -8.14 5.26 17.59
N SER A 59 -8.36 4.94 18.87
CA SER A 59 -7.70 5.61 19.99
C SER A 59 -6.18 5.52 19.94
N ASP A 60 -5.67 4.37 19.47
CA ASP A 60 -4.25 4.03 19.56
C ASP A 60 -3.60 3.90 18.18
N VAL A 61 -4.35 3.60 17.12
CA VAL A 61 -3.83 3.35 15.78
C VAL A 61 -4.36 4.39 14.81
N SER A 62 -3.50 4.90 13.93
CA SER A 62 -3.91 5.69 12.77
C SER A 62 -3.17 5.20 11.53
N THR A 63 -3.88 5.11 10.42
CA THR A 63 -3.35 4.73 9.12
C THR A 63 -3.92 5.68 8.07
N GLU A 64 -3.06 6.22 7.23
CA GLU A 64 -3.43 7.08 6.11
C GLU A 64 -2.83 6.54 4.81
N PHE A 65 -3.68 6.48 3.79
CA PHE A 65 -3.31 6.25 2.41
C PHE A 65 -3.63 7.52 1.62
N LEU A 66 -2.62 8.10 0.97
CA LEU A 66 -2.77 9.30 0.16
C LEU A 66 -2.23 9.06 -1.26
N LYS A 67 -3.10 9.25 -2.24
CA LYS A 67 -2.81 9.24 -3.67
C LYS A 67 -3.21 10.59 -4.23
N ASP A 68 -2.26 11.50 -4.42
CA ASP A 68 -2.53 12.90 -4.82
C ASP A 68 -2.22 13.22 -6.29
N ASN A 69 -1.48 12.34 -6.97
CA ASN A 69 -1.13 12.45 -8.38
C ASN A 69 -1.35 11.11 -9.08
N LEU A 70 -2.01 11.09 -10.25
CA LEU A 70 -2.31 9.86 -10.99
C LEU A 70 -1.06 9.08 -11.42
N ALA A 71 0.00 9.78 -11.82
CA ALA A 71 1.19 9.17 -12.43
C ALA A 71 2.13 8.50 -11.41
N THR A 72 2.09 8.93 -10.16
CA THR A 72 3.03 8.49 -9.12
C THR A 72 2.37 7.61 -8.06
N LYS A 73 3.18 6.82 -7.37
CA LYS A 73 2.74 5.90 -6.32
C LYS A 73 2.28 6.70 -5.06
N PRO A 74 1.48 6.09 -4.16
CA PRO A 74 0.91 6.78 -3.00
C PRO A 74 1.92 6.99 -1.87
N LEU A 75 1.54 7.85 -0.91
CA LEU A 75 2.08 7.88 0.44
C LEU A 75 1.25 6.97 1.33
N ILE A 76 1.91 6.18 2.17
CA ILE A 76 1.27 5.38 3.21
C ILE A 76 1.94 5.72 4.54
N THR A 77 1.14 6.07 5.54
CA THR A 77 1.62 6.29 6.91
C THR A 77 0.80 5.48 7.89
N GLN A 78 1.45 4.98 8.94
CA GLN A 78 0.82 4.30 10.04
C GLN A 78 1.47 4.75 11.34
N SER A 79 0.68 4.99 12.38
CA SER A 79 1.16 5.22 13.73
C SER A 79 0.39 4.36 14.71
N LEU A 80 1.08 3.83 15.71
CA LEU A 80 0.50 3.18 16.87
C LEU A 80 1.05 3.88 18.10
N THR A 81 0.21 4.44 18.96
CA THR A 81 0.63 5.01 20.23
C THR A 81 -0.25 4.43 21.33
N THR A 82 0.39 3.71 22.24
CA THR A 82 -0.23 3.14 23.44
C THR A 82 0.48 3.71 24.67
N ALA A 83 0.07 3.30 25.87
CA ALA A 83 0.76 3.69 27.10
C ALA A 83 2.24 3.25 27.16
N ASN A 84 2.60 2.16 26.47
CA ASN A 84 3.90 1.50 26.62
C ASN A 84 4.79 1.61 25.38
N ILE A 85 4.20 1.87 24.21
CA ILE A 85 4.91 1.83 22.92
C ILE A 85 4.37 2.93 22.02
N SER A 86 5.29 3.62 21.34
CA SER A 86 5.00 4.47 20.19
C SER A 86 5.70 3.91 18.96
N MET A 87 4.96 3.72 17.87
CA MET A 87 5.48 3.31 16.57
C MET A 87 5.01 4.26 15.49
N SER A 88 5.88 4.55 14.54
CA SER A 88 5.59 5.35 13.36
C SER A 88 6.23 4.69 12.14
N PHE A 89 5.42 4.43 11.13
CA PHE A 89 5.82 3.92 9.84
C PHE A 89 5.38 4.89 8.74
N SER A 90 6.25 5.17 7.78
CA SER A 90 5.89 5.87 6.56
C SER A 90 6.66 5.33 5.36
N ILE A 91 6.01 5.31 4.22
CA ILE A 91 6.63 5.10 2.92
C ILE A 91 6.09 6.15 1.95
N ASP A 92 6.97 7.04 1.48
CA ASP A 92 6.60 8.12 0.56
C ASP A 92 7.06 7.78 -0.86
N MET A 93 6.13 7.35 -1.71
CA MET A 93 6.42 7.02 -3.09
C MET A 93 5.89 8.07 -4.08
N ARG A 94 5.50 9.26 -3.61
CA ARG A 94 4.85 10.28 -4.45
C ARG A 94 5.77 10.85 -5.53
N SER A 95 7.09 10.65 -5.41
CA SER A 95 8.07 10.99 -6.45
C SER A 95 8.35 9.86 -7.45
N ILE A 96 7.77 8.67 -7.26
CA ILE A 96 8.06 7.47 -8.06
C ILE A 96 6.89 7.18 -8.99
N LEU A 97 7.16 7.07 -10.29
CA LEU A 97 6.15 6.71 -11.29
C LEU A 97 5.74 5.23 -11.15
N TYR A 98 4.53 4.88 -11.57
CA TYR A 98 4.15 3.45 -11.66
C TYR A 98 4.99 2.64 -12.65
N SER A 99 5.50 3.30 -13.68
CA SER A 99 6.42 2.70 -14.65
C SER A 99 7.85 2.56 -14.12
N ASP A 100 8.18 3.23 -13.01
CA ASP A 100 9.50 3.18 -12.41
C ASP A 100 9.58 2.01 -11.42
N ILE A 101 10.37 1.01 -11.81
CA ILE A 101 10.64 -0.21 -11.06
C ILE A 101 12.04 -0.17 -10.41
N ALA A 102 12.87 0.83 -10.69
CA ALA A 102 14.25 0.87 -10.24
C ALA A 102 14.45 1.76 -9.01
N THR A 103 13.62 2.80 -8.85
CA THR A 103 13.76 3.74 -7.74
C THR A 103 13.19 3.17 -6.44
N THR A 104 14.05 3.04 -5.43
CA THR A 104 13.67 2.68 -4.06
C THR A 104 12.91 3.82 -3.37
N ALA A 105 11.84 3.47 -2.67
CA ALA A 105 11.07 4.41 -1.87
C ALA A 105 11.77 4.73 -0.54
N PRO A 106 11.79 5.98 -0.09
CA PRO A 106 12.12 6.32 1.29
C PRO A 106 11.12 5.65 2.24
N ILE A 107 11.65 4.88 3.19
CA ILE A 107 10.89 4.24 4.27
C ILE A 107 11.41 4.79 5.59
N SER A 108 10.51 5.12 6.50
CA SER A 108 10.82 5.40 7.90
C SER A 108 10.00 4.43 8.75
N ASN A 109 10.65 3.78 9.70
CA ASN A 109 10.00 2.95 10.70
C ASN A 109 10.74 3.18 12.01
N THR A 110 10.04 3.75 12.99
CA THR A 110 10.57 4.01 14.32
C THR A 110 9.66 3.37 15.36
N GLN A 111 10.25 2.73 16.35
CA GLN A 111 9.60 2.23 17.54
C GLN A 111 10.33 2.77 18.76
N THR A 112 9.56 3.26 19.72
CA THR A 112 10.05 3.72 21.01
C THR A 112 9.25 3.05 22.11
N LEU A 113 9.94 2.47 23.09
CA LEU A 113 9.31 2.02 24.32
C LEU A 113 9.14 3.22 25.25
N LEU A 114 7.90 3.43 25.72
CA LEU A 114 7.55 4.50 26.66
C LEU A 114 7.64 4.03 28.12
N ASP A 115 7.80 2.72 28.35
CA ASP A 115 7.97 2.13 29.67
C ASP A 115 9.40 2.39 30.20
N PRO A 116 9.56 3.19 31.28
CA PRO A 116 10.86 3.54 31.82
C PRO A 116 11.57 2.36 32.51
N THR A 117 10.91 1.21 32.67
CA THR A 117 11.50 0.00 33.26
C THR A 117 12.22 -0.89 32.24
N LEU A 118 12.03 -0.63 30.94
CA LEU A 118 12.67 -1.36 29.85
C LEU A 118 13.77 -0.48 29.25
N GLU A 119 15.03 -0.74 29.57
CA GLU A 119 16.12 0.18 29.22
C GLU A 119 16.62 0.07 27.76
N MET A 120 16.22 -0.93 26.96
CA MET A 120 16.81 -1.15 25.62
C MET A 120 15.89 -1.94 24.68
N ALA A 121 15.07 -1.26 23.87
CA ALA A 121 14.39 -1.86 22.70
C ALA A 121 13.77 -0.84 21.73
N ASP A 122 14.32 0.38 21.70
CA ASP A 122 13.99 1.32 20.63
C ASP A 122 14.56 0.82 19.31
N PHE A 123 13.87 1.11 18.22
CA PHE A 123 14.29 0.77 16.88
C PHE A 123 14.05 1.95 15.96
N ASP A 124 15.05 2.32 15.18
CA ASP A 124 14.93 3.24 14.06
C ASP A 124 15.59 2.62 12.83
N ILE A 125 14.80 2.39 11.79
CA ILE A 125 15.29 1.80 10.54
C ILE A 125 16.46 2.58 9.93
N ASN A 126 16.60 3.88 10.20
CA ASN A 126 17.68 4.69 9.63
C ASN A 126 18.99 4.56 10.40
N ASN A 127 18.93 4.16 11.67
CA ASN A 127 20.09 4.09 12.57
C ASN A 127 20.47 2.64 12.92
N ASP A 128 19.49 1.74 12.98
CA ASP A 128 19.64 0.37 13.49
C ASP A 128 19.55 -0.70 12.39
N SER A 129 19.26 -0.34 11.13
CA SER A 129 19.28 -1.30 10.03
C SER A 129 20.73 -1.62 9.64
N GLY A 130 21.26 -2.76 10.07
CA GLY A 130 22.40 -3.36 9.38
C GLY A 130 21.98 -3.78 7.99
N ASP A 131 22.41 -3.05 6.94
CA ASP A 131 22.30 -3.35 5.49
C ASP A 131 21.05 -4.16 5.04
N SER A 132 19.89 -3.89 5.63
CA SER A 132 18.68 -4.64 5.32
C SER A 132 18.02 -4.04 4.09
N VAL A 133 18.25 -4.66 2.92
CA VAL A 133 17.57 -4.28 1.67
C VAL A 133 16.13 -4.80 1.73
N TYR A 134 15.18 -3.88 1.97
CA TYR A 134 13.75 -4.19 1.94
C TYR A 134 13.23 -4.10 0.50
N THR A 135 12.98 -5.24 -0.13
CA THR A 135 12.39 -5.30 -1.48
C THR A 135 10.87 -5.12 -1.47
N GLY A 136 10.22 -5.18 -0.31
CA GLY A 136 8.77 -5.02 -0.18
C GLY A 136 7.95 -6.01 -1.00
N GLY A 137 8.53 -7.17 -1.36
CA GLY A 137 7.88 -8.15 -2.23
C GLY A 137 7.79 -7.70 -3.69
N GLN A 138 8.68 -6.82 -4.15
CA GLN A 138 8.71 -6.38 -5.54
C GLN A 138 8.91 -7.58 -6.48
N TYR A 139 8.06 -7.63 -7.51
CA TYR A 139 8.16 -8.61 -8.58
C TYR A 139 7.95 -7.98 -9.96
N THR A 140 8.42 -8.66 -10.98
CA THR A 140 8.04 -8.47 -12.38
C THR A 140 7.24 -9.67 -12.84
N TYR A 141 6.05 -9.44 -13.40
CA TYR A 141 5.26 -10.48 -14.04
C TYR A 141 5.64 -10.59 -15.52
N THR A 142 5.91 -11.80 -15.99
CA THR A 142 6.13 -12.10 -17.40
C THR A 142 4.92 -12.88 -17.91
N ASP A 143 4.25 -12.35 -18.93
CA ASP A 143 3.06 -12.97 -19.51
C ASP A 143 3.33 -14.40 -20.01
N GLY A 144 2.36 -15.29 -19.79
CA GLY A 144 2.39 -16.66 -20.28
C GLY A 144 1.72 -16.84 -21.64
N ALA A 145 1.63 -18.09 -22.10
CA ALA A 145 1.03 -18.42 -23.40
C ALA A 145 -0.52 -18.41 -23.39
N GLY A 146 -1.13 -18.25 -22.22
CA GLY A 146 -2.58 -18.25 -22.08
C GLY A 146 -3.24 -16.93 -22.50
N LEU A 147 -4.58 -16.94 -22.52
CA LEU A 147 -5.38 -15.79 -22.94
C LEU A 147 -5.09 -14.58 -22.01
N TYR A 148 -4.84 -13.41 -22.60
CA TYR A 148 -4.48 -12.18 -21.88
C TYR A 148 -3.20 -12.28 -21.02
N GLY A 149 -2.26 -13.14 -21.41
CA GLY A 149 -1.00 -13.31 -20.69
C GLY A 149 -1.10 -14.18 -19.44
N SER A 150 -2.19 -14.95 -19.27
CA SER A 150 -2.31 -15.94 -18.19
C SER A 150 -1.25 -17.04 -18.31
N GLU A 151 -1.02 -17.79 -17.21
CA GLU A 151 0.06 -18.80 -17.11
C GLU A 151 1.48 -18.20 -17.13
N GLY A 152 1.59 -16.91 -16.80
CA GLY A 152 2.87 -16.22 -16.69
C GLY A 152 3.61 -16.55 -15.41
N THR A 153 4.76 -15.90 -15.22
CA THR A 153 5.66 -16.13 -14.09
C THR A 153 5.97 -14.82 -13.36
N TYR A 154 6.17 -14.94 -12.05
CA TYR A 154 6.59 -13.84 -11.18
C TYR A 154 8.08 -13.96 -10.91
N THR A 155 8.83 -12.88 -11.10
CA THR A 155 10.26 -12.79 -10.76
C THR A 155 10.45 -11.73 -9.69
N TYR A 156 10.87 -12.12 -8.49
CA TYR A 156 11.05 -11.20 -7.37
C TYR A 156 12.43 -10.55 -7.37
N THR A 157 12.53 -9.27 -7.03
CA THR A 157 13.78 -8.47 -7.11
C THR A 157 14.84 -8.89 -6.08
N GLY A 158 14.46 -9.69 -5.08
CA GLY A 158 15.37 -10.30 -4.09
C GLY A 158 15.90 -11.68 -4.49
N GLY A 159 15.63 -12.12 -5.73
CA GLY A 159 15.82 -13.50 -6.16
C GLY A 159 14.58 -14.36 -5.88
N ASN A 160 14.47 -15.48 -6.58
CA ASN A 160 13.48 -16.54 -6.27
C ASN A 160 14.06 -17.52 -5.24
N ASP A 161 15.06 -17.09 -4.48
CA ASP A 161 15.94 -17.95 -3.69
C ASP A 161 15.33 -18.27 -2.31
N PHE A 162 14.28 -17.55 -1.92
CA PHE A 162 13.51 -17.89 -0.73
C PHE A 162 12.47 -18.98 -1.05
N ASP A 163 12.89 -20.23 -0.90
CA ASP A 163 11.97 -21.36 -0.82
C ASP A 163 11.54 -21.57 0.63
N VAL A 164 10.31 -21.17 0.94
CA VAL A 164 9.71 -21.33 2.29
C VAL A 164 9.75 -22.79 2.77
N ASN A 165 9.77 -23.75 1.85
CA ASN A 165 9.83 -25.18 2.16
C ASN A 165 11.26 -25.69 2.38
N ALA A 166 12.28 -24.91 1.96
CA ALA A 166 13.68 -25.22 2.21
C ALA A 166 14.21 -24.61 3.51
N VAL A 167 13.43 -23.76 4.19
CA VAL A 167 13.78 -23.19 5.50
C VAL A 167 13.62 -24.25 6.58
N ASP A 168 14.68 -24.49 7.37
CA ASP A 168 14.62 -25.34 8.56
C ASP A 168 13.94 -24.59 9.71
N TRP A 169 12.61 -24.57 9.70
CA TRP A 169 11.79 -23.99 10.76
C TRP A 169 12.04 -24.63 12.13
N CYS A 170 12.53 -25.87 12.17
CA CYS A 170 12.82 -26.59 13.41
C CYS A 170 14.05 -26.05 14.13
N SER A 171 15.00 -25.46 13.41
CA SER A 171 16.15 -24.79 14.02
C SER A 171 15.77 -23.55 14.82
N TYR A 172 14.64 -22.90 14.49
CA TYR A 172 14.10 -21.73 15.18
C TYR A 172 13.05 -22.11 16.24
N TRP A 173 12.70 -23.40 16.36
CA TRP A 173 11.71 -23.87 17.31
C TRP A 173 12.32 -24.01 18.71
N ASP A 174 11.85 -23.21 19.66
CA ASP A 174 12.19 -23.33 21.07
C ASP A 174 11.06 -24.05 21.84
N SER A 175 11.38 -25.24 22.33
CA SER A 175 10.47 -26.08 23.13
C SER A 175 10.02 -25.43 24.44
N THR A 176 10.82 -24.50 24.99
CA THR A 176 10.51 -23.81 26.24
C THR A 176 9.48 -22.71 26.03
N GLN A 177 9.45 -22.11 24.83
CA GLN A 177 8.49 -21.07 24.44
C GLN A 177 7.22 -21.65 23.80
N ASN A 178 7.28 -22.87 23.26
CA ASN A 178 6.15 -23.53 22.58
C ASN A 178 5.78 -24.87 23.24
N PRO A 179 5.38 -24.89 24.52
CA PRO A 179 5.25 -26.13 25.30
C PRO A 179 4.07 -27.03 24.89
N PHE A 180 3.17 -26.55 24.04
CA PHE A 180 1.94 -27.27 23.67
C PHE A 180 2.12 -28.20 22.46
N THR A 181 3.27 -28.18 21.80
CA THR A 181 3.60 -29.06 20.68
C THR A 181 4.91 -29.76 20.98
N THR A 182 4.96 -31.09 20.87
CA THR A 182 6.19 -31.86 21.15
C THR A 182 7.03 -32.12 19.90
N THR A 183 6.55 -31.70 18.72
CA THR A 183 7.20 -31.92 17.43
C THR A 183 7.09 -30.67 16.57
N CYS A 184 8.21 -30.22 16.02
CA CYS A 184 8.23 -29.27 14.91
C CYS A 184 7.62 -29.95 13.66
N GLN A 185 6.75 -29.23 12.94
CA GLN A 185 6.15 -29.67 11.67
C GLN A 185 6.74 -28.88 10.51
#